data_AF-A0A6N7PRR3-F1
#
_entry.id   AF-A0A6N7PRR3-F1
#
_cell.length_a   1.000
_cell.length_b   1.000
_cell.length_c   1.000
_cell.angle_alpha   90.00
_cell.angle_beta   90.00
_cell.angle_gamma   90.00
#
_symmetry.space_group_name_H-M   'P 1'
#
loop_
_entity.id
_entity.type
_entity.pdbx_description
1 polymer ?
#
loop_
_entity_poly.entity_id
_entity_poly.type
_entity_poly.pdbx_seq_one_letter_code
_entity_poly.pdbx_strand_id
1 'polypeptide(L)'
;MRRLPARLALLVLPLAFALPAACGDGFDVRPCGEIPAQGCPVGRGGTCDDLTCVALYDCVDGAWRLVEPCPGGGQEPDAGASPDGCAKPVIDRTGEATGCMPDLQNPDCPAVAAEQCFETVCLTDCIDFFICTVDGWNLVAYCNEEGALVLTQ
;
A
#
# COMPACT_ATOMS: atom_id res chain seq x y z
N MET A 1 59.50 -77.64 15.12
CA MET A 1 58.81 -76.60 15.90
C MET A 1 58.19 -75.60 14.92
N ARG A 2 56.86 -75.41 15.02
CA ARG A 2 56.03 -74.45 14.24
C ARG A 2 56.55 -73.01 14.51
N ARG A 3 56.44 -71.99 13.64
CA ARG A 3 55.20 -71.36 13.13
C ARG A 3 55.55 -70.38 11.98
N LEU A 4 54.74 -70.37 10.91
CA LEU A 4 54.63 -69.25 9.97
C LEU A 4 53.69 -68.18 10.55
N PRO A 5 53.96 -66.86 10.41
CA PRO A 5 52.97 -65.83 10.63
C PRO A 5 52.08 -65.67 9.40
N ALA A 6 50.83 -66.08 9.54
CA ALA A 6 49.77 -65.87 8.57
C ALA A 6 49.31 -64.41 8.57
N ARG A 7 49.08 -63.92 7.35
CA ARG A 7 48.48 -62.65 6.95
C ARG A 7 47.21 -62.33 7.73
N LEU A 8 47.04 -61.07 8.15
CA LEU A 8 45.72 -60.46 8.27
C LEU A 8 45.83 -58.99 7.87
N ALA A 9 45.70 -58.73 6.57
CA ALA A 9 45.54 -57.38 6.05
C ALA A 9 44.09 -56.95 6.36
N LEU A 10 43.94 -56.06 7.33
CA LEU A 10 42.66 -55.47 7.71
C LEU A 10 42.24 -54.48 6.62
N LEU A 11 41.36 -54.91 5.72
CA LEU A 11 40.75 -54.07 4.70
C LEU A 11 39.69 -53.20 5.37
N VAL A 12 40.03 -51.95 5.69
CA VAL A 12 39.10 -50.94 6.20
C VAL A 12 38.25 -50.46 5.02
N LEU A 13 37.03 -50.98 4.89
CA LEU A 13 36.03 -50.48 3.96
C LEU A 13 35.42 -49.18 4.54
N PRO A 14 35.50 -48.03 3.85
CA PRO A 14 34.76 -46.85 4.28
C PRO A 14 33.28 -47.06 3.94
N LEU A 15 32.46 -47.33 4.96
CA LEU A 15 31.01 -47.33 4.84
C LEU A 15 30.53 -45.88 4.66
N ALA A 16 30.42 -45.43 3.41
CA ALA A 16 29.79 -44.16 3.08
C ALA A 16 28.28 -44.28 3.32
N PHE A 17 27.83 -43.88 4.51
CA PHE A 17 26.42 -43.65 4.81
C PHE A 17 25.95 -42.43 4.01
N ALA A 18 25.44 -42.67 2.81
CA ALA A 18 24.64 -41.69 2.08
C ALA A 18 23.26 -41.60 2.77
N LEU A 19 23.09 -40.64 3.66
CA LEU A 19 21.76 -40.23 4.12
C LEU A 19 21.00 -39.70 2.90
N PRO A 20 19.81 -40.23 2.56
CA PRO A 20 18.94 -39.54 1.62
C PRO A 20 18.59 -38.20 2.23
N ALA A 21 19.05 -37.12 1.61
CA ALA A 21 18.53 -35.80 1.85
C ALA A 21 17.06 -35.82 1.45
N ALA A 22 16.19 -36.10 2.43
CA ALA A 22 14.77 -35.81 2.33
C ALA A 22 14.62 -34.27 2.37
N CYS A 23 15.01 -33.62 1.28
CA CYS A 23 14.46 -32.32 0.93
C CYS A 23 12.98 -32.60 0.64
N GLY A 24 12.16 -32.55 1.69
CA GLY A 24 10.71 -32.67 1.57
C GLY A 24 10.24 -31.72 0.49
N ASP A 25 9.36 -32.21 -0.38
CA ASP A 25 8.77 -31.49 -1.49
C ASP A 25 8.48 -30.06 -1.05
N GLY A 26 9.27 -29.13 -1.60
CA GLY A 26 9.17 -27.72 -1.28
C GLY A 26 7.75 -27.30 -1.58
N PHE A 27 7.03 -26.83 -0.57
CA PHE A 27 5.79 -26.10 -0.78
C PHE A 27 6.07 -25.08 -1.87
N ASP A 28 5.38 -25.19 -2.99
CA ASP A 28 5.52 -24.28 -4.12
C ASP A 28 5.01 -22.92 -3.62
N VAL A 29 5.92 -22.11 -3.07
CA VAL A 29 5.60 -20.81 -2.50
C VAL A 29 5.20 -19.93 -3.66
N ARG A 30 3.91 -19.91 -3.97
CA ARG A 30 3.36 -19.07 -5.02
C ARG A 30 3.32 -17.64 -4.49
N PRO A 31 4.17 -16.72 -4.98
CA PRO A 31 4.13 -15.35 -4.52
C PRO A 31 2.78 -14.75 -4.91
N CYS A 32 2.20 -13.95 -4.02
CA CYS A 32 1.10 -13.10 -4.43
C CYS A 32 1.59 -12.05 -5.44
N GLY A 33 0.70 -11.68 -6.35
CA GLY A 33 0.92 -10.55 -7.25
C GLY A 33 0.85 -9.21 -6.52
N GLU A 34 0.45 -8.18 -7.25
CA GLU A 34 0.26 -6.84 -6.68
C GLU A 34 -0.85 -6.85 -5.62
N ILE A 35 -0.57 -6.25 -4.46
CA ILE A 35 -1.56 -6.08 -3.38
C ILE A 35 -2.60 -5.05 -3.82
N PRO A 36 -3.88 -5.18 -3.43
CA PRO A 36 -4.87 -4.14 -3.70
C PRO A 36 -4.40 -2.76 -3.21
N ALA A 37 -4.81 -1.71 -3.91
CA ALA A 37 -4.38 -0.34 -3.63
C ALA A 37 -4.58 0.02 -2.16
N GLN A 38 -3.55 0.61 -1.55
CA GLN A 38 -3.51 0.99 -0.12
C GLN A 38 -3.75 -0.18 0.85
N GLY A 39 -3.62 -1.43 0.39
CA GLY A 39 -3.66 -2.62 1.21
C GLY A 39 -2.30 -2.95 1.82
N CYS A 40 -2.31 -3.53 3.03
CA CYS A 40 -1.10 -3.86 3.77
C CYS A 40 -0.99 -5.36 4.07
N PRO A 41 0.18 -5.99 3.87
CA PRO A 41 0.34 -7.43 4.01
C PRO A 41 0.46 -7.85 5.49
N VAL A 42 -0.43 -8.73 5.94
CA VAL A 42 -0.39 -9.38 7.25
C VAL A 42 0.83 -10.29 7.33
N GLY A 43 1.59 -10.21 8.44
CA GLY A 43 2.78 -11.04 8.66
C GLY A 43 4.07 -10.52 8.00
N ARG A 44 4.03 -9.41 7.26
CA ARG A 44 5.22 -8.70 6.76
C ARG A 44 5.34 -7.27 7.31
N GLY A 45 4.72 -7.01 8.46
CA GLY A 45 4.78 -5.72 9.16
C GLY A 45 3.62 -4.78 8.87
N GLY A 46 2.64 -5.16 8.03
CA GLY A 46 1.40 -4.40 7.89
C GLY A 46 0.50 -4.58 9.11
N THR A 47 0.12 -3.47 9.75
CA THR A 47 -0.90 -3.42 10.80
C THR A 47 -1.86 -2.26 10.53
N CYS A 48 -3.05 -2.29 11.11
CA CYS A 48 -3.99 -1.17 11.02
C CYS A 48 -3.57 0.06 11.84
N ASP A 49 -2.42 0.02 12.52
CA ASP A 49 -1.84 1.20 13.16
C ASP A 49 -1.16 2.13 12.14
N ASP A 50 -0.87 1.62 10.93
CA ASP A 50 -0.40 2.43 9.82
C ASP A 50 -1.61 3.10 9.15
N LEU A 51 -1.66 4.43 9.25
CA LEU A 51 -2.74 5.27 8.74
C LEU A 51 -2.91 5.14 7.22
N THR A 52 -1.84 4.77 6.50
CA THR A 52 -1.88 4.57 5.04
C THR A 52 -2.58 3.26 4.65
N CYS A 53 -2.74 2.31 5.58
CA CYS A 53 -3.37 1.03 5.33
C CYS A 53 -4.89 1.14 5.37
N VAL A 54 -5.57 1.03 4.24
CA VAL A 54 -7.04 0.94 4.17
C VAL A 54 -7.55 -0.40 4.69
N ALA A 55 -6.78 -1.45 4.48
CA ALA A 55 -7.14 -2.80 4.90
C ALA A 55 -5.92 -3.73 4.97
N LEU A 56 -6.02 -4.76 5.79
CA LEU A 56 -5.05 -5.83 5.91
C LEU A 56 -5.38 -6.98 4.96
N TYR A 57 -4.37 -7.46 4.25
CA TYR A 57 -4.46 -8.59 3.33
C TYR A 57 -3.47 -9.69 3.68
N ASP A 58 -3.92 -10.94 3.61
CA ASP A 58 -3.06 -12.12 3.71
C ASP A 58 -2.84 -12.74 2.33
N CYS A 59 -1.65 -13.27 2.11
CA CYS A 59 -1.28 -13.94 0.89
C CYS A 59 -1.52 -15.44 1.02
N VAL A 60 -2.65 -15.92 0.49
CA VAL A 60 -3.03 -17.33 0.56
C VAL A 60 -3.09 -17.91 -0.85
N ASP A 61 -2.28 -18.94 -1.11
CA ASP A 61 -2.17 -19.61 -2.40
C ASP A 61 -1.91 -18.65 -3.58
N GLY A 62 -1.08 -17.63 -3.37
CA GLY A 62 -0.77 -16.61 -4.39
C GLY A 62 -1.92 -15.63 -4.70
N ALA A 63 -2.96 -15.59 -3.87
CA ALA A 63 -4.03 -14.61 -3.96
C ALA A 63 -4.15 -13.79 -2.66
N TRP A 64 -4.35 -12.48 -2.81
CA TRP A 64 -4.62 -11.60 -1.68
C TRP A 64 -6.03 -11.81 -1.15
N ARG A 65 -6.14 -12.04 0.16
CA ARG A 65 -7.39 -12.21 0.90
C ARG A 65 -7.51 -11.09 1.92
N LEU A 66 -8.62 -10.37 1.88
CA LEU A 66 -8.95 -9.39 2.91
C LEU A 66 -9.07 -10.11 4.25
N VAL A 67 -8.29 -9.64 5.23
CA VAL A 67 -8.36 -10.13 6.62
C VAL A 67 -9.27 -9.23 7.43
N GLU A 68 -8.98 -7.92 7.42
CA GLU A 68 -9.80 -6.92 8.10
C GLU A 68 -9.68 -5.54 7.42
N PRO A 69 -10.76 -4.77 7.34
CA PRO A 69 -10.69 -3.35 7.02
C PRO A 69 -10.10 -2.57 8.21
N CYS A 70 -9.24 -1.59 7.95
CA CYS A 70 -8.63 -0.80 9.00
C CYS A 70 -9.51 0.42 9.34
N PRO A 71 -9.93 0.56 10.62
CA PRO A 71 -10.73 1.72 11.02
C PRO A 71 -9.88 3.00 10.94
N GLY A 72 -10.26 3.93 10.07
CA GLY A 72 -9.48 5.14 9.79
C GLY A 72 -8.38 4.95 8.74
N GLY A 73 -8.28 3.76 8.14
CA GLY A 73 -7.32 3.44 7.10
C GLY A 73 -7.57 4.20 5.80
N GLY A 74 -6.49 4.62 5.12
CA GLY A 74 -6.57 5.49 3.94
C GLY A 74 -6.59 6.97 4.30
N GLN A 75 -6.39 7.31 5.58
CA GLN A 75 -5.93 8.63 5.95
C GLN A 75 -4.51 8.77 5.41
N GLU A 76 -4.30 9.71 4.48
CA GLU A 76 -2.94 10.23 4.32
C GLU A 76 -2.45 10.63 5.72
N PRO A 77 -1.20 10.28 6.09
CA PRO A 77 -0.67 10.60 7.40
C PRO A 77 -0.96 12.07 7.67
N ASP A 78 -1.55 12.33 8.85
CA ASP A 78 -2.04 13.63 9.32
C ASP A 78 -1.39 14.81 8.60
N ALA A 79 -2.25 15.69 8.06
CA ALA A 79 -1.92 17.00 7.52
C ALA A 79 -1.00 17.78 8.49
N GLY A 80 0.30 17.53 8.37
CA GLY A 80 1.33 17.98 9.28
C GLY A 80 2.57 18.27 8.45
N ALA A 81 2.52 19.40 7.75
CA ALA A 81 3.55 19.92 6.86
C ALA A 81 4.00 18.93 5.77
N SER A 82 3.72 19.30 4.51
CA SER A 82 4.49 18.75 3.37
C SER A 82 5.99 18.91 3.68
N PRO A 83 6.90 18.07 3.16
CA PRO A 83 8.34 18.34 3.18
C PRO A 83 8.71 19.75 2.65
N ASP A 84 7.78 20.42 1.96
CA ASP A 84 7.86 21.79 1.45
C ASP A 84 7.48 22.89 2.48
N GLY A 85 7.03 22.53 3.68
CA GLY A 85 6.81 23.45 4.81
C GLY A 85 5.52 24.28 4.76
N CYS A 86 4.57 23.97 3.87
CA CYS A 86 3.29 24.68 3.73
C CYS A 86 2.14 24.01 4.49
N ALA A 87 1.12 24.79 4.84
CA ALA A 87 -0.13 24.25 5.38
C ALA A 87 -1.00 23.67 4.25
N LYS A 88 -1.61 22.51 4.46
CA LYS A 88 -2.51 21.87 3.49
C LYS A 88 -3.97 21.96 3.94
N PRO A 89 -4.94 22.18 3.02
CA PRO A 89 -6.34 22.09 3.37
C PRO A 89 -6.75 20.64 3.63
N VAL A 90 -7.61 20.46 4.62
CA VAL A 90 -8.30 19.19 4.87
C VAL A 90 -9.70 19.31 4.27
N ILE A 91 -9.97 18.52 3.23
CA ILE A 91 -11.26 18.48 2.56
C ILE A 91 -12.00 17.22 3.01
N ASP A 92 -13.26 17.37 3.43
CA ASP A 92 -14.12 16.21 3.71
C ASP A 92 -14.49 15.51 2.40
N ARG A 93 -14.11 14.22 2.30
CA ARG A 93 -14.37 13.37 1.14
C ARG A 93 -15.53 12.40 1.37
N THR A 94 -16.31 12.62 2.43
CA THR A 94 -17.49 11.81 2.73
C THR A 94 -18.47 11.83 1.55
N GLY A 95 -18.85 10.65 1.06
CA GLY A 95 -19.77 10.52 -0.07
C GLY A 95 -19.13 10.66 -1.45
N GLU A 96 -17.79 10.65 -1.53
CA GLU A 96 -17.08 10.61 -2.81
C GLU A 96 -17.46 9.36 -3.63
N ALA A 97 -17.73 9.60 -4.91
CA ALA A 97 -18.10 8.60 -5.91
C ALA A 97 -17.21 8.74 -7.14
N THR A 98 -17.48 7.93 -8.16
CA THR A 98 -16.77 7.96 -9.45
C THR A 98 -17.77 8.06 -10.60
N GLY A 99 -17.31 8.51 -11.77
CA GLY A 99 -18.13 8.55 -12.99
C GLY A 99 -19.00 9.79 -13.15
N CYS A 100 -18.70 10.88 -12.44
CA CYS A 100 -19.34 12.17 -12.71
C CYS A 100 -19.06 12.62 -14.14
N MET A 101 -20.09 13.12 -14.81
CA MET A 101 -20.03 13.63 -16.18
C MET A 101 -20.78 14.96 -16.30
N PRO A 102 -20.35 15.89 -17.17
CA PRO A 102 -19.13 15.83 -17.98
C PRO A 102 -17.86 15.93 -17.12
N ASP A 103 -16.71 15.61 -17.69
CA ASP A 103 -15.42 15.82 -17.02
C ASP A 103 -15.24 17.31 -16.70
N LEU A 104 -14.66 17.61 -15.53
CA LEU A 104 -14.33 18.98 -15.14
C LEU A 104 -13.44 19.63 -16.19
N GLN A 105 -13.72 20.90 -16.49
CA GLN A 105 -12.95 21.71 -17.43
C GLN A 105 -12.39 22.90 -16.69
N ASN A 106 -11.17 23.31 -17.05
CA ASN A 106 -10.55 24.47 -16.44
C ASN A 106 -11.48 25.71 -16.53
N PRO A 107 -11.69 26.46 -15.43
CA PRO A 107 -10.94 26.46 -14.17
C PRO A 107 -11.46 25.50 -13.07
N ASP A 108 -12.40 24.61 -13.39
CA ASP A 108 -12.92 23.62 -12.46
C ASP A 108 -11.96 22.43 -12.36
N CYS A 109 -11.58 22.08 -11.13
CA CYS A 109 -10.57 21.07 -10.84
C CYS A 109 -11.08 20.05 -9.80
N PRO A 110 -10.53 18.82 -9.79
CA PRO A 110 -10.87 17.86 -8.76
C PRO A 110 -10.35 18.32 -7.39
N ALA A 111 -11.05 17.96 -6.32
CA ALA A 111 -10.72 18.35 -4.94
C ALA A 111 -9.27 18.02 -4.52
N VAL A 112 -8.70 16.93 -5.04
CA VAL A 112 -7.29 16.56 -4.80
C VAL A 112 -6.31 17.64 -5.25
N ALA A 113 -6.67 18.49 -6.22
CA ALA A 113 -5.84 19.62 -6.63
C ALA A 113 -5.77 20.72 -5.56
N ALA A 114 -6.78 20.83 -4.69
CA ALA A 114 -6.78 21.79 -3.60
C ALA A 114 -5.85 21.36 -2.44
N GLU A 115 -5.61 20.05 -2.27
CA GLU A 115 -4.86 19.46 -1.14
C GLU A 115 -3.32 19.66 -1.24
N GLN A 116 -2.84 20.59 -2.07
CA GLN A 116 -1.40 20.86 -2.25
C GLN A 116 -0.80 21.76 -1.16
N CYS A 117 -1.11 23.06 -1.18
CA CYS A 117 -0.67 24.06 -0.20
C CYS A 117 -1.65 25.24 -0.23
N PHE A 118 -2.10 25.73 0.93
CA PHE A 118 -3.00 26.88 1.03
C PHE A 118 -2.46 28.13 0.32
N GLU A 119 -1.14 28.34 0.36
CA GLU A 119 -0.49 29.55 -0.15
C GLU A 119 -0.28 29.54 -1.67
N THR A 120 -0.30 28.37 -2.32
CA THR A 120 0.03 28.25 -3.75
C THR A 120 -1.08 27.65 -4.60
N VAL A 121 -2.08 27.03 -4.00
CA VAL A 121 -3.21 26.40 -4.70
C VAL A 121 -3.93 27.38 -5.64
N CYS A 122 -4.12 28.63 -5.21
CA CYS A 122 -4.77 29.68 -6.01
C CYS A 122 -3.84 30.39 -7.01
N LEU A 123 -2.57 29.97 -7.08
CA LEU A 123 -1.62 30.42 -8.11
C LEU A 123 -1.58 29.46 -9.31
N THR A 124 -2.41 28.42 -9.30
CA THR A 124 -2.59 27.48 -10.40
C THR A 124 -3.68 27.98 -11.36
N ASP A 125 -3.95 27.21 -12.41
CA ASP A 125 -5.07 27.49 -13.34
C ASP A 125 -6.44 27.07 -12.77
N CYS A 126 -6.47 26.43 -11.58
CA CYS A 126 -7.68 25.99 -10.90
C CYS A 126 -8.25 27.09 -10.01
N ILE A 127 -9.55 27.36 -10.15
CA ILE A 127 -10.29 28.32 -9.31
C ILE A 127 -11.29 27.60 -8.42
N ASP A 128 -12.01 26.63 -8.95
CA ASP A 128 -13.07 25.92 -8.26
C ASP A 128 -12.72 24.44 -8.11
N PHE A 129 -12.98 23.87 -6.93
CA PHE A 129 -12.58 22.50 -6.59
C PHE A 129 -13.78 21.65 -6.21
N PHE A 130 -13.94 20.52 -6.92
CA PHE A 130 -15.12 19.67 -6.81
C PHE A 130 -14.78 18.24 -6.38
N ILE A 131 -15.65 17.64 -5.56
CA ILE A 131 -15.70 16.19 -5.37
C ILE A 131 -16.78 15.60 -6.28
N CYS A 132 -16.54 14.41 -6.80
CA CYS A 132 -17.59 13.65 -7.45
C CYS A 132 -18.44 12.97 -6.38
N THR A 133 -19.76 13.13 -6.43
CA THR A 133 -20.71 12.44 -5.56
C THR A 133 -21.75 11.67 -6.38
N VAL A 134 -22.60 10.90 -5.72
CA VAL A 134 -23.73 10.22 -6.39
C VAL A 134 -24.71 11.19 -7.05
N ASP A 135 -24.77 12.43 -6.56
CA ASP A 135 -25.63 13.49 -7.09
C ASP A 135 -24.92 14.35 -8.16
N GLY A 136 -23.65 14.04 -8.46
CA GLY A 136 -22.81 14.77 -9.41
C GLY A 136 -21.67 15.54 -8.75
N TRP A 137 -21.11 16.52 -9.48
CA TRP A 137 -20.04 17.38 -8.99
C TRP A 137 -20.53 18.29 -7.86
N ASN A 138 -19.85 18.26 -6.72
CA ASN A 138 -20.13 19.10 -5.57
C ASN A 138 -18.92 19.99 -5.27
N LEU A 139 -19.14 21.31 -5.17
CA LEU A 139 -18.10 22.29 -4.87
C LEU A 139 -17.69 22.19 -3.41
N VAL A 140 -16.42 21.92 -3.15
CA VAL A 140 -15.85 21.75 -1.79
C VAL A 140 -14.85 22.83 -1.39
N ALA A 141 -14.29 23.53 -2.38
CA ALA A 141 -13.42 24.67 -2.15
C ALA A 141 -13.36 25.58 -3.38
N TYR A 142 -12.98 26.85 -3.20
CA TYR A 142 -12.74 27.78 -4.29
C TYR A 142 -11.70 28.84 -3.90
N CYS A 143 -11.07 29.46 -4.90
CA CYS A 143 -10.17 30.59 -4.72
C CYS A 143 -10.96 31.90 -4.80
N ASN A 144 -10.88 32.73 -3.75
CA ASN A 144 -11.54 34.02 -3.73
C ASN A 144 -10.75 35.10 -4.50
N GLU A 145 -11.31 36.32 -4.58
CA GLU A 145 -10.69 37.45 -5.29
C GLU A 145 -9.34 37.87 -4.68
N GLU A 146 -9.11 37.57 -3.40
CA GLU A 146 -7.85 37.80 -2.70
C GLU A 146 -6.80 36.72 -2.95
N GLY A 147 -7.12 35.68 -3.73
CA GLY A 147 -6.23 34.56 -4.00
C GLY A 147 -6.07 33.60 -2.82
N ALA A 148 -7.01 33.59 -1.88
CA ALA A 148 -7.05 32.66 -0.76
C ALA A 148 -8.03 31.51 -1.04
N LEU A 149 -7.64 30.30 -0.65
CA LEU A 149 -8.52 29.13 -0.71
C LEU A 149 -9.58 29.21 0.39
N VAL A 150 -10.85 29.10 0.00
CA VAL A 150 -12.01 29.03 0.89
C VAL A 150 -12.61 27.64 0.78
N LEU A 151 -12.85 26.99 1.92
CA LEU A 151 -13.54 25.70 2.00
C LEU A 151 -15.05 25.93 2.16
N THR A 152 -15.87 25.14 1.48
CA THR A 152 -17.35 25.30 1.46
C THR A 152 -18.09 24.37 2.43
N GLN A 153 -17.35 23.69 3.34
CA GLN A 153 -17.84 22.69 4.31
C GLN A 153 -19.19 23.04 4.97
#